data_AF-A0A3D4JWA3-F1
#
_entry.id   AF-A0A3D4JWA3-F1
#
_cell.length_a   1.000
_cell.length_b   1.000
_cell.length_c   1.000
_cell.angle_alpha   90.00
_cell.angle_beta   90.00
_cell.angle_gamma   90.00
#
_symmetry.space_group_name_H-M   'P 1'
#
loop_
_entity.id
_entity.type
_entity.pdbx_description
1 polymer ?
#
loop_
_entity_poly.entity_id
_entity_poly.type
_entity_poly.pdbx_seq_one_letter_code
_entity_poly.pdbx_strand_id
1 'polypeptide(L)'
;MYSQNCGCSKKPELKNLISCQPTVFKNKAKIYWEYNCNASWITFQKGKIRRKIYSLDKNAMEFTTRLGYIQWTEYKNSFLIENSKASGCCDPHEYILYSKETGKKIAELGTAIFSDDSSKNPYVLTMSGNDEVLFTNLNTNQSCRIKVSQNKIENTLKNSDILYAEELFENFQFKKGILSMQLKYKDSGNFWKKEKIFLDTAKDCN
;
A
#
# COMPACT_ATOMS: atom_id res chain seq x y z
N MET A 1 -12.24 -23.49 -20.23
CA MET A 1 -11.99 -22.03 -20.15
C MET A 1 -12.96 -21.47 -19.14
N TYR A 2 -12.49 -20.82 -18.08
CA TYR A 2 -13.38 -20.11 -17.15
C TYR A 2 -13.73 -18.76 -17.80
N SER A 3 -15.01 -18.49 -18.06
CA SER A 3 -15.43 -17.18 -18.52
C SER A 3 -15.25 -16.16 -17.39
N GLN A 4 -14.77 -14.97 -17.74
CA GLN A 4 -14.62 -13.87 -16.81
C GLN A 4 -15.97 -13.19 -16.62
N ASN A 5 -16.36 -12.91 -15.37
CA ASN A 5 -17.59 -12.16 -15.10
C ASN A 5 -17.32 -10.66 -15.23
N CYS A 6 -17.99 -10.00 -16.17
CA CYS A 6 -17.82 -8.58 -16.43
C CYS A 6 -19.12 -7.92 -16.89
N GLY A 7 -20.12 -7.89 -16.01
CA GLY A 7 -21.38 -7.25 -16.38
C GLY A 7 -22.48 -7.42 -15.34
N CYS A 8 -23.36 -6.42 -15.29
CA CYS A 8 -24.62 -6.49 -14.59
C CYS A 8 -25.70 -5.80 -15.42
N SER A 9 -26.75 -6.53 -15.82
CA SER A 9 -27.87 -5.96 -16.57
C SER A 9 -28.70 -4.95 -15.75
N LYS A 10 -28.71 -5.10 -14.42
CA LYS A 10 -29.42 -4.20 -13.50
C LYS A 10 -28.69 -2.89 -13.21
N LYS A 11 -27.38 -2.84 -13.46
CA LYS A 11 -26.49 -1.69 -13.23
C LYS A 11 -25.48 -1.58 -14.39
N PRO A 12 -25.94 -1.30 -15.62
CA PRO A 12 -25.07 -1.28 -16.80
C PRO A 12 -23.96 -0.22 -16.74
N GLU A 13 -24.14 0.82 -15.93
CA GLU A 13 -23.18 1.90 -15.67
C GLU A 13 -21.87 1.42 -15.02
N LEU A 14 -21.89 0.29 -14.30
CA LEU A 14 -20.70 -0.28 -13.66
C LEU A 14 -19.57 -0.59 -14.64
N LYS A 15 -19.88 -0.80 -15.93
CA LYS A 15 -18.87 -1.04 -16.97
C LYS A 15 -17.92 0.14 -17.20
N ASN A 16 -18.39 1.35 -16.88
CA ASN A 16 -17.59 2.57 -17.01
C ASN A 16 -16.65 2.77 -15.81
N LEU A 17 -16.97 2.13 -14.67
CA LEU A 17 -16.19 2.19 -13.44
C LEU A 17 -15.20 1.01 -13.33
N ILE A 18 -15.65 -0.19 -13.67
CA ILE A 18 -14.91 -1.43 -13.41
C ILE A 18 -14.37 -2.00 -14.72
N SER A 19 -13.11 -1.67 -15.02
CA SER A 19 -12.40 -2.29 -16.14
C SER A 19 -12.01 -3.73 -15.78
N CYS A 20 -12.56 -4.69 -16.52
CA CYS A 20 -12.21 -6.10 -16.44
C CYS A 20 -10.95 -6.45 -17.23
N GLN A 21 -10.27 -5.48 -17.85
CA GLN A 21 -9.08 -5.75 -18.64
C GLN A 21 -7.95 -6.29 -17.76
N PRO A 22 -7.36 -7.46 -18.10
CA PRO A 22 -6.25 -7.99 -17.33
C PRO A 22 -4.98 -7.18 -17.44
N THR A 23 -4.42 -6.81 -16.29
CA THR A 23 -3.00 -6.46 -16.18
C THR A 23 -2.21 -7.76 -16.22
N VAL A 24 -1.30 -7.90 -17.19
CA VAL A 24 -0.45 -9.08 -17.35
C VAL A 24 0.94 -8.75 -16.80
N PHE A 25 1.35 -9.47 -15.77
CA PHE A 25 2.67 -9.34 -15.16
C PHE A 25 3.76 -10.03 -15.99
N LYS A 26 5.03 -9.65 -15.79
CA LYS A 26 6.19 -10.21 -16.51
C LYS A 26 6.29 -11.73 -16.38
N ASN A 27 5.85 -12.29 -15.25
CA ASN A 27 5.84 -13.75 -15.01
C ASN A 27 4.58 -14.45 -15.58
N LYS A 28 3.82 -13.78 -16.44
CA LYS A 28 2.56 -14.23 -17.07
C LYS A 28 1.40 -14.41 -16.08
N ALA A 29 1.55 -14.03 -14.82
CA ALA A 29 0.41 -13.87 -13.94
C ALA A 29 -0.49 -12.73 -14.42
N LYS A 30 -1.76 -12.78 -14.05
CA LYS A 30 -2.77 -11.79 -14.40
C LYS A 30 -3.48 -11.34 -13.13
N ILE A 31 -3.77 -10.05 -13.07
CA ILE A 31 -4.66 -9.48 -12.06
C ILE A 31 -5.72 -8.65 -12.79
N TYR A 32 -6.96 -8.77 -12.36
CA TYR A 32 -8.08 -8.07 -12.97
C TYR A 32 -9.29 -8.01 -12.06
N TRP A 33 -10.12 -7.01 -12.30
CA TRP A 33 -11.46 -6.97 -11.75
C TRP A 33 -12.40 -7.92 -12.48
N GLU A 34 -13.37 -8.41 -11.72
CA GLU A 34 -14.57 -9.08 -12.20
C GLU A 34 -15.75 -8.52 -11.41
N TYR A 35 -16.93 -8.55 -12.01
CA TYR A 35 -18.15 -8.16 -11.31
C TYR A 35 -19.39 -8.81 -11.93
N ASN A 36 -20.41 -8.93 -11.09
CA ASN A 36 -21.78 -9.27 -11.47
C ASN A 36 -22.76 -8.33 -10.74
N CYS A 37 -24.06 -8.65 -10.70
CA CYS A 37 -25.05 -7.82 -10.00
C CYS A 37 -25.03 -7.92 -8.46
N ASN A 38 -24.16 -8.77 -7.89
CA ASN A 38 -24.11 -9.06 -6.46
C ASN A 38 -22.78 -8.71 -5.81
N ALA A 39 -21.69 -8.62 -6.57
CA ALA A 39 -20.36 -8.27 -6.06
C ALA A 39 -19.42 -7.80 -7.18
N SER A 40 -18.39 -7.07 -6.80
CA SER A 40 -17.16 -6.89 -7.57
C SER A 40 -15.98 -7.53 -6.81
N TRP A 41 -14.98 -8.03 -7.52
CA TRP A 41 -13.82 -8.67 -6.89
C TRP A 41 -12.59 -8.63 -7.77
N ILE A 42 -11.41 -8.72 -7.14
CA ILE A 42 -10.14 -8.85 -7.85
C ILE A 42 -9.75 -10.32 -7.90
N THR A 43 -9.43 -10.78 -9.11
CA THR A 43 -8.90 -12.12 -9.36
C THR A 43 -7.43 -12.05 -9.72
N PHE A 44 -6.61 -12.80 -8.99
CA PHE A 44 -5.27 -13.18 -9.39
C PHE A 44 -5.31 -14.53 -10.13
N GLN A 45 -4.59 -14.65 -11.24
CA GLN A 45 -4.47 -15.90 -11.99
C GLN A 45 -3.04 -16.14 -12.49
N LYS A 46 -2.50 -17.34 -12.25
CA LYS A 46 -1.24 -17.82 -12.83
C LYS A 46 -1.32 -19.31 -13.16
N GLY A 47 -1.26 -19.66 -14.45
CA GLY A 47 -1.45 -21.05 -14.89
C GLY A 47 -2.81 -21.60 -14.43
N LYS A 48 -2.81 -22.67 -13.65
CA LYS A 48 -4.01 -23.26 -13.03
C LYS A 48 -4.44 -22.58 -11.72
N ILE A 49 -3.58 -21.74 -11.14
CA ILE A 49 -3.90 -21.01 -9.90
C ILE A 49 -4.85 -19.87 -10.26
N ARG A 50 -6.01 -19.83 -9.60
CA ARG A 50 -6.95 -18.71 -9.64
C ARG A 50 -7.40 -18.39 -8.22
N ARG A 51 -7.30 -17.13 -7.80
CA ARG A 51 -7.65 -16.68 -6.45
C ARG A 51 -8.41 -15.37 -6.50
N LYS A 52 -9.52 -15.31 -5.77
CA LYS A 52 -10.14 -14.04 -5.38
C LYS A 52 -9.32 -13.47 -4.22
N ILE A 53 -8.73 -12.30 -4.41
CA ILE A 53 -7.87 -11.68 -3.38
C ILE A 53 -8.56 -10.52 -2.64
N TYR A 54 -9.66 -10.01 -3.20
CA TYR A 54 -10.45 -8.93 -2.63
C TYR A 54 -11.86 -8.95 -3.19
N SER A 55 -12.85 -8.45 -2.46
CA SER A 55 -14.21 -8.27 -2.98
C SER A 55 -15.00 -7.19 -2.22
N LEU A 56 -15.88 -6.52 -2.97
CA LEU A 56 -16.96 -5.69 -2.45
C LEU A 56 -18.29 -6.35 -2.77
N ASP A 57 -19.22 -6.29 -1.83
CA ASP A 57 -20.58 -6.80 -2.03
C ASP A 57 -21.44 -5.85 -2.86
N LYS A 58 -22.72 -6.21 -3.02
CA LYS A 58 -23.71 -5.45 -3.79
C LYS A 58 -23.93 -4.03 -3.27
N ASN A 59 -23.76 -3.82 -1.96
CA ASN A 59 -24.01 -2.53 -1.31
C ASN A 59 -22.81 -1.60 -1.45
N ALA A 60 -21.61 -2.15 -1.70
CA ALA A 60 -20.37 -1.36 -1.81
C ALA A 60 -19.73 -1.38 -3.21
N MET A 61 -20.22 -2.18 -4.15
CA MET A 61 -19.62 -2.30 -5.50
C MET A 61 -19.57 -1.01 -6.31
N GLU A 62 -20.40 -0.01 -6.02
CA GLU A 62 -20.33 1.31 -6.64
C GLU A 62 -19.10 2.13 -6.21
N PHE A 63 -18.43 1.69 -5.13
CA PHE A 63 -17.14 2.22 -4.68
C PHE A 63 -15.96 1.38 -5.18
N THR A 64 -16.16 0.44 -6.11
CA THR A 64 -15.04 -0.27 -6.76
C THR A 64 -14.06 0.76 -7.33
N THR A 65 -12.76 0.47 -7.24
CA THR A 65 -11.64 1.37 -7.58
C THR A 65 -11.53 2.64 -6.72
N ARG A 66 -12.36 2.80 -5.68
CA ARG A 66 -12.31 3.93 -4.73
C ARG A 66 -12.19 3.48 -3.27
N LEU A 67 -12.77 2.33 -2.94
CA LEU A 67 -12.73 1.71 -1.62
C LEU A 67 -12.00 0.38 -1.69
N GLY A 68 -11.18 0.11 -0.67
CA GLY A 68 -10.37 -1.09 -0.60
C GLY A 68 -9.26 -1.09 -1.64
N TYR A 69 -9.11 -2.19 -2.39
CA TYR A 69 -7.95 -2.36 -3.28
C TYR A 69 -8.12 -1.51 -4.54
N ILE A 70 -7.50 -0.34 -4.59
CA ILE A 70 -7.72 0.65 -5.65
C ILE A 70 -6.69 0.57 -6.77
N GLN A 71 -5.46 0.16 -6.47
CA GLN A 71 -4.36 0.10 -7.42
C GLN A 71 -3.41 -1.06 -7.10
N TRP A 72 -2.68 -1.53 -8.12
CA TRP A 72 -1.61 -2.51 -7.97
C TRP A 72 -0.39 -2.18 -8.82
N THR A 73 0.80 -2.46 -8.28
CA THR A 73 2.09 -2.24 -8.96
C THR A 73 2.93 -3.52 -8.94
N GLU A 74 3.45 -3.95 -10.10
CA GLU A 74 4.29 -5.16 -10.20
C GLU A 74 5.75 -4.88 -9.78
N TYR A 75 6.30 -5.78 -8.95
CA TYR A 75 7.72 -5.82 -8.60
C TYR A 75 8.37 -7.16 -8.97
N LYS A 76 9.67 -7.31 -8.68
CA LYS A 76 10.46 -8.47 -9.11
C LYS A 76 9.86 -9.80 -8.67
N ASN A 77 9.40 -9.92 -7.42
CA ASN A 77 8.89 -11.17 -6.83
C ASN A 77 7.45 -11.06 -6.30
N SER A 78 6.87 -9.88 -6.34
CA SER A 78 5.61 -9.54 -5.68
C SER A 78 4.85 -8.51 -6.51
N PHE A 79 3.65 -8.17 -6.05
CA PHE A 79 2.97 -6.95 -6.44
C PHE A 79 2.45 -6.27 -5.16
N LEU A 80 2.48 -4.95 -5.15
CA LEU A 80 1.96 -4.13 -4.07
C LEU A 80 0.54 -3.72 -4.40
N ILE A 81 -0.34 -3.77 -3.42
CA ILE A 81 -1.71 -3.28 -3.48
C ILE A 81 -1.79 -1.99 -2.66
N GLU A 82 -2.41 -0.97 -3.23
CA GLU A 82 -2.85 0.22 -2.52
C GLU A 82 -4.29 0.01 -2.05
N ASN A 83 -4.49 0.10 -0.73
CA ASN A 83 -5.75 -0.14 -0.06
C ASN A 83 -6.29 1.16 0.54
N SER A 84 -7.43 1.64 0.06
CA SER A 84 -8.12 2.80 0.61
C SER A 84 -9.10 2.39 1.71
N LYS A 85 -8.98 2.99 2.90
CA LYS A 85 -9.89 2.74 4.04
C LYS A 85 -11.27 3.36 3.85
N ALA A 86 -11.33 4.46 3.12
CA ALA A 86 -12.55 5.18 2.81
C ALA A 86 -12.62 5.48 1.30
N SER A 87 -13.83 5.68 0.78
CA SER A 87 -14.04 6.07 -0.62
C SER A 87 -13.80 7.56 -0.91
N GLY A 88 -13.36 8.31 0.11
CA GLY A 88 -13.06 9.74 0.07
C GLY A 88 -11.60 10.03 -0.28
N CYS A 89 -11.25 11.31 -0.32
CA CYS A 89 -9.85 11.71 -0.39
C CYS A 89 -9.21 11.60 1.00
N CYS A 90 -7.90 11.78 1.04
CA CYS A 90 -7.20 12.35 2.18
C CYS A 90 -6.85 11.39 3.33
N ASP A 91 -7.41 10.18 3.40
CA ASP A 91 -6.83 9.11 4.24
C ASP A 91 -5.59 8.50 3.56
N PRO A 92 -4.47 8.33 4.28
CA PRO A 92 -3.32 7.59 3.77
C PRO A 92 -3.70 6.17 3.36
N HIS A 93 -3.27 5.75 2.17
CA HIS A 93 -3.47 4.39 1.70
C HIS A 93 -2.66 3.40 2.53
N GLU A 94 -3.21 2.20 2.73
CA GLU A 94 -2.45 1.08 3.25
C GLU A 94 -1.80 0.30 2.12
N TYR A 95 -0.61 -0.23 2.39
CA TYR A 95 0.10 -1.07 1.46
C TYR A 95 0.04 -2.54 1.88
N ILE A 96 -0.33 -3.39 0.91
CA ILE A 96 -0.45 -4.83 1.11
C ILE A 96 0.36 -5.54 0.04
N LEU A 97 1.30 -6.37 0.47
CA LEU A 97 2.21 -7.07 -0.43
C LEU A 97 1.69 -8.47 -0.73
N TYR A 98 1.67 -8.84 -2.01
CA TYR A 98 1.22 -10.14 -2.49
C TYR A 98 2.29 -10.84 -3.31
N SER A 99 2.35 -12.17 -3.21
CA SER A 99 3.19 -13.00 -4.08
C SER A 99 2.62 -13.03 -5.49
N LYS A 100 3.41 -12.62 -6.48
CA LYS A 100 3.02 -12.74 -7.89
C LYS A 100 3.13 -14.16 -8.43
N GLU A 101 3.72 -15.07 -7.67
CA GLU A 101 3.80 -16.50 -8.00
C GLU A 101 2.53 -17.24 -7.60
N THR A 102 1.99 -16.93 -6.42
CA THR A 102 0.89 -17.72 -5.83
C THR A 102 -0.41 -16.95 -5.65
N GLY A 103 -0.39 -15.61 -5.74
CA GLY A 103 -1.51 -14.75 -5.40
C GLY A 103 -1.87 -14.77 -3.92
N LYS A 104 -0.95 -15.19 -3.05
CA LYS A 104 -1.14 -15.18 -1.60
C LYS A 104 -0.60 -13.87 -1.03
N LYS A 105 -1.29 -13.32 -0.02
CA LYS A 105 -0.82 -12.19 0.78
C LYS A 105 0.50 -12.58 1.46
N ILE A 106 1.51 -11.72 1.33
CA ILE A 106 2.81 -11.84 1.99
C ILE A 106 2.74 -11.08 3.32
N ALA A 107 2.34 -9.81 3.27
CA ALA A 107 2.29 -8.94 4.44
C ALA A 107 1.30 -7.77 4.23
N GLU A 108 0.74 -7.29 5.33
CA GLU A 108 0.15 -5.95 5.42
C GLU A 108 1.24 -5.04 5.97
N LEU A 109 1.66 -4.05 5.18
CA LEU A 109 2.80 -3.20 5.51
C LEU A 109 2.41 -2.01 6.38
N GLY A 110 1.12 -1.64 6.38
CA GLY A 110 0.60 -0.48 7.10
C GLY A 110 0.36 0.72 6.19
N THR A 111 0.15 1.89 6.77
CA THR A 111 -0.20 3.13 6.07
C THR A 111 1.03 3.78 5.43
N ALA A 112 0.88 4.25 4.19
CA ALA A 112 1.96 4.75 3.38
C ALA A 112 2.51 6.08 3.92
N ILE A 113 3.83 6.13 4.10
CA ILE A 113 4.58 7.36 4.38
C ILE A 113 5.26 7.85 3.12
N PHE A 114 5.94 6.95 2.41
CA PHE A 114 6.75 7.26 1.24
C PHE A 114 6.95 6.03 0.38
N SER A 115 7.03 6.21 -0.94
CA SER A 115 7.46 5.20 -1.90
C SER A 115 8.49 5.77 -2.86
N ASP A 116 9.51 4.98 -3.16
CA ASP A 116 10.43 5.25 -4.27
C ASP A 116 10.43 4.08 -5.23
N ASP A 117 9.62 4.21 -6.27
CA ASP A 117 9.49 3.22 -7.33
C ASP A 117 10.48 3.47 -8.49
N SER A 118 11.20 4.59 -8.46
CA SER A 118 12.10 5.03 -9.54
C SER A 118 13.51 4.45 -9.44
N SER A 119 13.88 3.98 -8.26
CA SER A 119 15.23 3.47 -7.99
C SER A 119 15.45 2.05 -8.51
N LYS A 120 16.72 1.65 -8.62
CA LYS A 120 17.10 0.25 -8.92
C LYS A 120 16.61 -0.74 -7.85
N ASN A 121 16.36 -0.25 -6.63
CA ASN A 121 15.94 -1.02 -5.47
C ASN A 121 14.70 -0.36 -4.86
N PRO A 122 13.52 -0.50 -5.52
CA PRO A 122 12.32 0.18 -5.09
C PRO A 122 11.93 -0.25 -3.69
N TYR A 123 11.46 0.71 -2.90
CA TYR A 123 11.12 0.51 -1.50
C TYR A 123 9.94 1.38 -1.08
N VAL A 124 9.28 0.96 -0.01
CA VAL A 124 8.28 1.77 0.69
C VAL A 124 8.65 1.96 2.15
N LEU A 125 8.19 3.07 2.70
CA LEU A 125 8.10 3.35 4.12
C LEU A 125 6.63 3.39 4.51
N THR A 126 6.28 2.64 5.54
CA THR A 126 4.92 2.58 6.06
C THR A 126 4.91 2.71 7.58
N MET A 127 3.84 3.28 8.15
CA MET A 127 3.59 3.18 9.58
C MET A 127 2.97 1.79 9.86
N SER A 128 3.69 0.93 10.59
CA SER A 128 3.20 -0.40 11.00
C SER A 128 2.61 -0.42 12.42
N GLY A 129 2.53 0.76 13.06
CA GLY A 129 2.00 0.98 14.41
C GLY A 129 2.11 2.46 14.79
N ASN A 130 2.02 2.79 16.08
CA ASN A 130 2.12 4.17 16.56
C ASN A 130 3.57 4.66 16.75
N ASP A 131 4.52 3.72 16.78
CA ASP A 131 5.92 3.97 17.14
C ASP A 131 6.91 3.21 16.24
N GLU A 132 6.41 2.67 15.12
CA GLU A 132 7.19 1.84 14.20
C GLU A 132 6.98 2.29 12.75
N VAL A 133 8.09 2.62 12.10
CA VAL A 133 8.16 2.75 10.65
C VAL A 133 8.77 1.49 10.07
N LEU A 134 8.12 0.90 9.08
CA LEU A 134 8.59 -0.26 8.36
C LEU A 134 9.22 0.18 7.03
N PHE A 135 10.50 -0.11 6.87
CA PHE A 135 11.13 -0.11 5.54
C PHE A 135 10.88 -1.45 4.88
N THR A 136 10.47 -1.47 3.62
CA THR A 136 10.32 -2.71 2.83
C THR A 136 10.92 -2.55 1.46
N ASN A 137 11.89 -3.41 1.12
CA ASN A 137 12.41 -3.53 -0.24
C ASN A 137 11.44 -4.35 -1.10
N LEU A 138 10.88 -3.74 -2.14
CA LEU A 138 9.81 -4.34 -2.94
C LEU A 138 10.32 -5.40 -3.93
N ASN A 139 11.62 -5.42 -4.22
CA ASN A 139 12.22 -6.45 -5.05
C ASN A 139 12.53 -7.74 -4.27
N THR A 140 12.96 -7.62 -3.01
CA THR A 140 13.32 -8.78 -2.17
C THR A 140 12.22 -9.19 -1.20
N ASN A 141 11.24 -8.32 -0.95
CA ASN A 141 10.23 -8.42 0.11
C ASN A 141 10.84 -8.42 1.53
N GLN A 142 12.11 -8.02 1.68
CA GLN A 142 12.77 -7.90 2.96
C GLN A 142 12.32 -6.61 3.64
N SER A 143 11.98 -6.70 4.92
CA SER A 143 11.48 -5.56 5.71
C SER A 143 12.25 -5.40 7.01
N CYS A 144 12.36 -4.17 7.47
CA CYS A 144 13.18 -3.78 8.63
C CYS A 144 12.44 -2.68 9.38
N ARG A 145 12.48 -2.78 10.71
CA ARG A 145 11.72 -1.91 11.60
C ARG A 145 12.60 -0.78 12.10
N ILE A 146 12.06 0.42 12.03
CA ILE A 146 12.68 1.64 12.53
C ILE A 146 11.81 2.12 13.68
N LYS A 147 12.36 2.05 14.90
CA LYS A 147 11.67 2.59 16.07
C LYS A 147 11.67 4.10 16.03
N VAL A 148 10.52 4.69 16.29
CA VAL A 148 10.33 6.14 16.41
C VAL A 148 9.67 6.46 17.75
N SER A 149 9.87 7.67 18.25
CA SER A 149 9.37 8.03 19.57
C SER A 149 7.86 8.25 19.54
N GLN A 150 7.09 7.27 20.02
CA GLN A 150 5.62 7.34 20.13
C GLN A 150 5.14 8.66 20.76
N ASN A 151 5.76 9.04 21.89
CA ASN A 151 5.41 10.26 22.61
C ASN A 151 5.58 11.53 21.75
N LYS A 152 6.56 11.56 20.83
CA LYS A 152 6.75 12.71 19.95
C LYS A 152 5.63 12.77 18.91
N ILE A 153 5.25 11.64 18.34
CA ILE A 153 4.14 11.55 17.38
C ILE A 153 2.84 11.96 18.06
N GLU A 154 2.48 11.32 19.17
CA GLU A 154 1.22 11.59 19.87
C GLU A 154 1.11 13.04 20.36
N ASN A 155 2.19 13.60 20.95
CA ASN A 155 2.17 14.99 21.39
C ASN A 155 2.06 15.94 20.20
N THR A 156 2.69 15.62 19.06
CA THR A 156 2.60 16.46 17.86
C THR A 156 1.19 16.46 17.30
N LEU A 157 0.54 15.31 17.18
CA LEU A 157 -0.84 15.20 16.68
C LEU A 157 -1.83 15.93 17.60
N LYS A 158 -1.59 15.92 18.93
CA LYS A 158 -2.41 16.67 19.89
C LYS A 158 -2.21 18.20 19.83
N ASN A 159 -1.00 18.64 19.47
CA ASN A 159 -0.57 20.05 19.56
C ASN A 159 -0.39 20.72 18.18
N SER A 160 -0.94 20.13 17.11
CA SER A 160 -0.86 20.67 15.76
C SER A 160 -2.11 20.32 14.95
N ASP A 161 -2.23 20.92 13.76
CA ASP A 161 -3.32 20.65 12.82
C ASP A 161 -3.06 19.42 11.95
N ILE A 162 -2.01 18.64 12.24
CA ILE A 162 -1.67 17.43 11.49
C ILE A 162 -2.57 16.29 11.96
N LEU A 163 -3.25 15.65 11.00
CA LEU A 163 -4.22 14.58 11.27
C LEU A 163 -3.57 13.20 11.33
N TYR A 164 -2.51 12.99 10.54
CA TYR A 164 -1.93 11.68 10.30
C TYR A 164 -0.44 11.67 10.67
N ALA A 165 0.02 10.59 11.31
CA ALA A 165 1.42 10.46 11.76
C ALA A 165 2.40 10.42 10.58
N GLU A 166 1.94 9.89 9.44
CA GLU A 166 2.64 9.75 8.17
C GLU A 166 3.14 11.11 7.66
N GLU A 167 2.35 12.18 7.87
CA GLU A 167 2.70 13.55 7.46
C GLU A 167 3.83 14.17 8.28
N LEU A 168 4.22 13.54 9.40
CA LEU A 168 5.31 13.98 10.25
C LEU A 168 6.69 13.62 9.68
N PHE A 169 6.75 12.77 8.65
CA PHE A 169 8.00 12.34 8.04
C PHE A 169 8.28 13.10 6.74
N GLU A 170 9.51 13.58 6.59
CA GLU A 170 9.93 14.37 5.43
C GLU A 170 11.41 14.14 5.07
N ASN A 171 11.84 14.72 3.94
CA ASN A 171 13.24 14.74 3.51
C ASN A 171 13.90 13.35 3.38
N PHE A 172 13.20 12.44 2.71
CA PHE A 172 13.67 11.08 2.43
C PHE A 172 14.85 11.07 1.45
N GLN A 173 15.91 10.34 1.80
CA GLN A 173 17.06 10.11 0.92
C GLN A 173 17.57 8.69 1.11
N PHE A 174 17.91 8.03 0.01
CA PHE A 174 18.52 6.70 0.03
C PHE A 174 19.85 6.72 -0.73
N LYS A 175 20.97 6.53 -0.01
CA LYS A 175 22.30 6.59 -0.62
C LYS A 175 23.21 5.51 -0.05
N LYS A 176 23.79 4.69 -0.93
CA LYS A 176 24.75 3.63 -0.58
C LYS A 176 24.24 2.69 0.52
N GLY A 177 22.95 2.30 0.46
CA GLY A 177 22.33 1.38 1.43
C GLY A 177 21.88 2.04 2.73
N ILE A 178 22.09 3.36 2.89
CA ILE A 178 21.62 4.11 4.06
C ILE A 178 20.39 4.91 3.67
N LEU A 179 19.29 4.66 4.36
CA LEU A 179 18.11 5.51 4.35
C LEU A 179 18.30 6.61 5.40
N SER A 180 17.96 7.84 5.05
CA SER A 180 17.77 8.93 5.99
C SER A 180 16.42 9.61 5.78
N MET A 181 15.76 9.96 6.86
CA MET A 181 14.52 10.73 6.86
C MET A 181 14.50 11.68 8.07
N GLN A 182 13.56 12.61 8.07
CA GLN A 182 13.35 13.54 9.18
C GLN A 182 11.95 13.37 9.76
N LEU A 183 11.87 13.28 11.07
CA LEU A 183 10.63 13.39 11.84
C LEU A 183 10.50 14.84 12.32
N LYS A 184 9.48 15.57 11.86
CA LYS A 184 9.09 16.86 12.45
C LYS A 184 8.15 16.62 13.62
N TYR A 185 8.37 17.31 14.73
CA TYR A 185 7.57 17.11 15.94
C TYR A 185 7.42 18.40 16.76
N LYS A 186 6.36 18.47 17.56
CA LYS A 186 6.13 19.47 18.60
C LYS A 186 6.06 18.77 19.95
N ASP A 187 6.90 19.19 20.87
CA ASP A 187 6.74 18.84 22.29
C ASP A 187 5.64 19.73 22.92
N SER A 188 5.73 20.02 24.21
CA SER A 188 4.83 20.93 24.94
C SER A 188 4.98 22.42 24.57
N GLY A 189 5.80 22.77 23.56
CA GLY A 189 6.04 24.14 23.12
C GLY A 189 5.51 24.40 21.70
N ASN A 190 5.38 25.68 21.34
CA ASN A 190 4.82 26.10 20.04
C ASN A 190 5.77 25.92 18.84
N PHE A 191 7.03 25.53 19.04
CA PHE A 191 8.04 25.46 18.00
C PHE A 191 8.23 24.06 17.43
N TRP A 192 8.28 23.97 16.09
CA TRP A 192 8.62 22.74 15.39
C TRP A 192 10.09 22.36 15.61
N LYS A 193 10.31 21.11 15.97
CA LYS A 193 11.62 20.47 16.05
C LYS A 193 11.75 19.40 14.97
N LYS A 194 12.99 19.01 14.67
CA LYS A 194 13.29 17.96 13.68
C LYS A 194 14.28 16.97 14.25
N GLU A 195 14.02 15.69 14.04
CA GLU A 195 14.89 14.58 14.39
C GLU A 195 15.28 13.85 13.11
N LYS A 196 16.59 13.64 12.89
CA LYS A 196 17.06 12.81 11.78
C LYS A 196 17.06 11.36 12.20
N ILE A 197 16.49 10.52 11.36
CA ILE A 197 16.43 9.08 11.53
C ILE A 197 17.24 8.44 10.41
N PHE A 198 18.01 7.41 10.76
CA PHE A 198 18.86 6.67 9.83
C PHE A 198 18.58 5.18 9.95
N LEU A 199 18.67 4.46 8.84
CA LEU A 199 18.63 3.00 8.77
C LEU A 199 19.75 2.52 7.83
N ASP A 200 20.61 1.64 8.31
CA ASP A 200 21.63 0.96 7.50
C ASP A 200 21.04 -0.39 7.04
N THR A 201 20.53 -0.42 5.80
CA THR A 201 19.82 -1.60 5.29
C THR A 201 20.69 -2.85 5.19
N ALA A 202 22.02 -2.72 5.17
CA ALA A 202 22.91 -3.88 5.15
C ALA A 202 23.09 -4.50 6.55
N LYS A 203 22.86 -3.73 7.62
CA LYS A 203 23.03 -4.19 9.00
C LYS A 203 21.70 -4.48 9.68
N ASP A 204 20.71 -3.63 9.45
CA ASP A 204 19.48 -3.59 10.24
C ASP A 204 18.36 -4.44 9.63
N CYS A 205 18.56 -4.92 8.40
CA CYS A 205 17.57 -5.72 7.67
C CYS A 205 17.92 -7.21 7.55
N ASN A 206 19.17 -7.57 7.80
CA ASN A 206 19.72 -8.91 7.57
C ASN A 206 19.55 -9.84 8.77
#